data_AF-A0A506PZ94-F1
#
_entry.id   AF-A0A506PZ94-F1
#
_cell.length_a   1.000
_cell.length_b   1.000
_cell.length_c   1.000
_cell.angle_alpha   90.00
_cell.angle_beta   90.00
_cell.angle_gamma   90.00
#
_symmetry.space_group_name_H-M   'P 1'
#
loop_
_entity.id
_entity.type
_entity.pdbx_description
1 polymer ?
#
loop_
_entity_poly.entity_id
_entity_poly.type
_entity_poly.pdbx_seq_one_letter_code
_entity_poly.pdbx_strand_id
1 'polypeptide(L)' 'MDEIDLAQAREEAHLAASLAARRPKVQSLDGMCIWCKDESVVADTAFCSVECDEDYHKYRREQRQRIS' A
#
# COMPACT_ATOMS: atom_id res chain seq x y z
N MET A 1 29.27 -6.12 -23.04
CA MET A 1 28.20 -6.60 -22.17
C MET A 1 27.71 -7.88 -22.78
N ASP A 2 27.84 -8.97 -22.03
CA ASP A 2 27.29 -10.26 -22.43
C ASP A 2 25.79 -10.35 -22.06
N GLU A 3 25.18 -11.50 -22.33
CA GLU A 3 23.76 -11.72 -22.05
C GLU A 3 23.47 -11.72 -20.53
N ILE A 4 24.46 -12.07 -19.71
CA ILE A 4 24.33 -12.09 -18.25
C ILE A 4 24.29 -10.66 -17.72
N ASP A 5 25.19 -9.80 -18.19
CA ASP A 5 25.20 -8.37 -17.86
C ASP A 5 23.86 -7.71 -18.18
N LEU A 6 23.28 -8.03 -19.34
CA LEU A 6 21.99 -7.50 -19.78
C LEU A 6 20.82 -8.01 -18.93
N ALA A 7 20.86 -9.27 -18.52
CA ALA A 7 19.85 -9.86 -17.65
C ALA A 7 19.88 -9.20 -16.25
N GLN A 8 21.07 -9.04 -15.67
CA GLN A 8 21.23 -8.40 -14.36
C GLN A 8 20.77 -6.93 -14.38
N ALA A 9 21.13 -6.17 -15.41
CA ALA A 9 20.69 -4.78 -15.55
C ALA A 9 19.16 -4.64 -15.62
N ARG A 10 18.47 -5.60 -16.27
CA ARG A 10 17.00 -5.64 -16.30
C ARG A 10 16.42 -5.95 -14.93
N GLU A 11 16.99 -6.91 -14.21
CA GLU A 11 16.53 -7.26 -12.87
C GLU A 11 16.70 -6.09 -11.90
N GLU A 12 17.85 -5.43 -11.90
CA GLU A 12 18.10 -4.23 -11.10
C GLU A 12 17.11 -3.10 -11.43
N ALA A 13 16.85 -2.88 -12.72
CA ALA A 13 15.86 -1.89 -13.17
C ALA A 13 14.44 -2.25 -12.69
N HIS A 14 14.05 -3.53 -12.74
CA HIS A 14 12.77 -4.00 -12.23
C HIS A 14 12.66 -3.80 -10.71
N LEU A 15 13.70 -4.15 -9.95
CA LEU A 15 13.73 -3.96 -8.49
C LEU A 15 13.64 -2.47 -8.13
N ALA A 16 14.40 -1.62 -8.80
CA ALA A 16 14.36 -0.17 -8.58
C ALA A 16 12.97 0.41 -8.89
N ALA A 17 12.34 -0.02 -9.99
CA ALA A 17 10.99 0.39 -10.33
C ALA A 17 9.95 -0.07 -9.29
N SER A 18 10.05 -1.30 -8.80
CA SER A 18 9.16 -1.82 -7.74
C SER A 18 9.32 -1.06 -6.42
N LEU A 19 10.55 -0.73 -6.03
CA LEU A 19 10.82 0.05 -4.83
C LEU A 19 10.28 1.49 -4.97
N ALA A 20 10.50 2.13 -6.12
CA ALA A 20 10.00 3.46 -6.41
C ALA A 20 8.46 3.52 -6.49
N ALA A 21 7.81 2.47 -6.98
CA ALA A 21 6.36 2.38 -7.10
C ALA A 21 5.65 2.02 -5.77
N ARG A 22 6.40 1.77 -4.68
CA ARG A 22 5.82 1.44 -3.38
C ARG A 22 5.00 2.62 -2.87
N ARG A 23 3.69 2.41 -2.74
CA ARG A 23 2.79 3.46 -2.25
C ARG A 23 3.10 3.80 -0.79
N PRO A 24 3.01 5.09 -0.41
CA PRO A 24 3.14 5.48 0.99
C PRO A 24 2.09 4.76 1.84
N LYS A 25 2.45 4.44 3.08
CA LYS A 25 1.51 3.88 4.06
C LYS A 25 0.37 4.87 4.26
N VAL A 26 -0.84 4.34 4.39
CA VAL A 26 -2.00 5.17 4.74
C VAL A 26 -1.81 5.64 6.18
N GLN A 27 -2.04 6.93 6.42
CA GLN A 27 -1.94 7.56 7.74
C GLN A 27 -3.26 8.25 8.06
N SER A 28 -3.62 8.25 9.34
CA SER A 28 -4.71 9.09 9.83
C SER A 28 -4.22 10.54 10.00
N LEU A 29 -5.08 11.51 9.68
CA LEU A 29 -4.76 12.94 9.77
C LEU A 29 -5.10 13.53 11.15
N ASP A 30 -6.11 12.98 11.80
CA ASP A 30 -6.71 13.47 13.05
C ASP A 30 -6.50 12.49 14.22
N GLY A 31 -5.83 11.36 13.97
CA GLY A 31 -5.64 10.30 14.95
C GLY A 31 -6.85 9.37 15.09
N MET A 32 -7.88 9.54 14.24
CA MET A 32 -9.06 8.68 14.19
C MET A 32 -8.93 7.63 13.10
N CYS A 33 -9.53 6.46 13.32
CA CYS A 33 -9.59 5.39 12.34
C CYS A 33 -10.20 5.92 11.03
N ILE A 34 -9.47 5.77 9.92
CA ILE A 34 -9.95 6.33 8.64
C ILE A 34 -11.17 5.58 8.07
N TRP A 35 -11.44 4.37 8.58
CA TRP A 35 -12.54 3.53 8.14
C TRP A 35 -13.80 3.78 8.96
N CYS A 36 -13.80 3.43 10.26
CA CYS A 36 -14.97 3.60 11.11
C CYS A 36 -15.16 5.05 11.59
N LYS A 37 -14.07 5.84 11.72
CA LYS A 37 -14.05 7.22 12.24
C LYS A 37 -14.52 7.40 13.69
N ASP A 38 -14.82 6.31 14.39
CA ASP A 38 -15.35 6.35 15.75
C ASP A 38 -14.28 6.14 16.82
N GLU A 39 -13.22 5.38 16.50
CA GLU A 39 -12.17 5.00 17.45
C GLU A 39 -10.80 5.59 17.05
N SER A 40 -9.93 5.79 18.04
CA SER A 40 -8.54 6.23 17.80
C SER A 40 -7.73 5.16 17.07
N VAL A 41 -6.77 5.59 16.26
CA VAL A 41 -5.84 4.66 15.59
C VAL A 41 -4.90 3.98 16.58
N VAL A 42 -4.49 2.76 16.24
CA VAL A 42 -3.35 2.12 16.87
C VAL A 42 -2.06 2.85 16.44
N ALA A 43 -1.07 2.91 17.33
CA ALA A 43 0.21 3.55 17.03
C ALA A 43 0.82 3.05 15.72
N ASP A 44 1.33 3.97 14.90
CA ASP A 44 1.91 3.73 13.58
C ASP A 44 0.97 3.12 12.53
N THR A 45 -0.34 3.14 12.77
CA THR A 45 -1.37 2.72 11.80
C THR A 45 -2.36 3.85 11.48
N ALA A 46 -3.24 3.60 10.51
CA ALA A 46 -4.38 4.47 10.19
C ALA A 46 -5.71 3.92 10.71
N PHE A 47 -5.70 2.84 11.50
CA PHE A 47 -6.89 2.06 11.85
C PHE A 47 -6.93 1.73 13.34
N CYS A 48 -8.13 1.65 13.90
CA CYS A 48 -8.33 1.23 15.29
C CYS A 48 -8.15 -0.30 15.48
N SER A 49 -8.30 -1.08 14.42
CA SER A 49 -8.21 -2.54 14.46
C SER A 49 -7.73 -3.14 13.13
N VAL A 50 -7.31 -4.40 13.17
CA VAL A 50 -6.95 -5.17 11.97
C VAL A 50 -8.16 -5.35 11.05
N GLU A 51 -9.36 -5.53 11.62
CA GLU A 51 -10.60 -5.67 10.86
C GLU A 51 -10.89 -4.41 10.03
N CYS A 52 -10.73 -3.22 10.62
CA CYS A 52 -10.90 -1.96 9.90
C CYS A 52 -9.88 -1.77 8.77
N ASP A 53 -8.64 -2.22 8.96
CA ASP A 53 -7.58 -2.18 7.95
C ASP A 53 -7.93 -3.10 6.76
N GLU A 54 -8.33 -4.34 7.06
CA GLU A 54 -8.71 -5.33 6.06
C GLU A 54 -9.94 -4.89 5.26
N ASP A 55 -10.99 -4.39 5.94
CA ASP A 55 -12.21 -3.91 5.31
C ASP A 55 -11.95 -2.70 4.42
N TYR A 56 -11.17 -1.74 4.88
CA TYR A 56 -10.77 -0.59 4.08
C TYR A 56 -10.03 -1.03 2.80
N HIS A 57 -9.08 -1.95 2.92
CA HIS A 57 -8.33 -2.44 1.78
C HIS A 57 -9.18 -3.29 0.83
N LYS A 58 -10.10 -4.10 1.35
CA LYS A 58 -11.07 -4.85 0.56
C LYS A 58 -11.98 -3.90 -0.22
N TYR A 59 -12.58 -2.93 0.45
CA TYR A 59 -13.40 -1.90 -0.17
C TYR A 59 -12.65 -1.17 -1.28
N ARG A 60 -11.40 -0.74 -1.04
CA ARG A 60 -10.58 -0.07 -2.07
C ARG A 60 -10.27 -0.96 -3.28
N ARG A 61 -10.04 -2.27 -3.07
CA ARG A 61 -9.83 -3.22 -4.17
C ARG A 61 -11.10 -3.36 -5.01
N GLU A 62 -12.25 -3.53 -4.37
CA GLU A 62 -13.54 -3.63 -5.03
C GLU A 62 -13.90 -2.36 -5.81
N GLN A 63 -13.70 -1.17 -5.23
CA GLN A 63 -13.93 0.10 -5.93
C GLN A 63 -13.05 0.24 -7.17
N ARG A 64 -11.78 -0.16 -7.09
CA ARG A 64 -10.88 -0.13 -8.26
C ARG A 64 -11.34 -1.08 -9.37
N GLN A 65 -11.83 -2.27 -9.01
CA GLN A 65 -12.34 -3.24 -9.97
C GLN A 65 -13.64 -2.79 -10.64
N ARG A 66 -14.46 -1.99 -9.95
CA ARG A 66 -15.71 -1.43 -10.51
C ARG A 66 -15.49 -0.28 -11.49
N ILE A 67 -14.34 0.38 -11.42
CA ILE A 67 -13.98 1.54 -12.27
C ILE A 67 -13.18 1.11 -13.51
N SER A 68 -12.68 -0.14 -13.54
CA SER A 68 -11.94 -0.73 -14.67
C SER A 68 -12.85 -1.51 -15.60
#